data_AF-A0A3B4CN39-F1
#
_entry.id   AF-A0A3B4CN39-F1
#
_cell.length_a   1.000
_cell.length_b   1.000
_cell.length_c   1.000
_cell.angle_alpha   90.00
_cell.angle_beta   90.00
_cell.angle_gamma   90.00
#
_symmetry.space_group_name_H-M   'P 1'
#
loop_
_entity.id
_entity.type
_entity.pdbx_description
1 polymer ?
#
loop_
_entity_poly.entity_id
_entity_poly.type
_entity_poly.pdbx_seq_one_letter_code
_entity_poly.pdbx_strand_id
1 'polypeptide(L)'
;MRGALCCLLACCLCLTHTSTAAAEAESIPRELIERLSSSEIRSISDLQRLLESHSLENEAVQKTKWRYHKEGLYDGTSLKSSYTHPRRKRSIEEAVPAVCKTRTVVYEIPRSQVDSTAANFLIWPPCVEVTRCSGCCNTNNMRCHPIKKTRRTVKVAKVEYVRRRPKLREVQVQLEDHQECVCVSKHHTESHLHSDIR
;
A
#
# COMPACT_ATOMS: atom_id res chain seq x y z
N MET A 1 47.66 -3.58 43.51
CA MET A 1 47.33 -3.16 42.13
C MET A 1 46.90 -4.29 41.18
N ARG A 2 46.82 -5.56 41.60
CA ARG A 2 46.39 -6.68 40.72
C ARG A 2 44.88 -6.96 40.73
N GLY A 3 44.18 -6.72 41.84
CA GLY A 3 42.73 -6.98 41.95
C GLY A 3 41.84 -6.01 41.15
N ALA A 4 42.28 -4.75 41.00
CA ALA A 4 41.56 -3.74 40.21
C ALA A 4 41.62 -4.03 38.70
N LEU A 5 42.73 -4.61 38.23
CA LEU A 5 42.92 -4.98 36.83
C LEU A 5 42.03 -6.17 36.42
N CYS A 6 41.85 -7.15 37.32
CA CYS A 6 40.95 -8.29 37.09
C CYS A 6 39.47 -7.87 37.07
N CYS A 7 39.06 -6.92 37.91
CA CYS A 7 37.67 -6.43 37.91
C CYS A 7 37.35 -5.65 36.63
N LEU A 8 38.28 -4.86 36.10
CA LEU A 8 38.10 -4.13 34.84
C LEU A 8 38.03 -5.08 33.64
N LEU A 9 38.86 -6.13 33.58
CA LEU A 9 38.83 -7.12 32.50
C LEU A 9 37.55 -7.97 32.52
N ALA A 10 37.07 -8.36 33.71
CA ALA A 10 35.80 -9.07 33.85
C ALA A 10 34.60 -8.20 33.47
N CYS A 11 34.62 -6.91 33.84
CA CYS A 11 33.54 -5.98 33.48
C CYS A 11 33.51 -5.69 31.96
N CYS A 12 34.67 -5.60 31.31
CA CYS A 12 34.77 -5.45 29.85
C CYS A 12 34.24 -6.69 29.10
N LEU A 13 34.54 -7.90 29.58
CA LEU A 13 34.02 -9.14 28.99
C LEU A 13 32.49 -9.25 29.16
N CYS A 14 31.95 -8.84 30.32
CA CYS A 14 30.49 -8.82 30.53
C CYS A 14 29.75 -7.79 29.67
N LEU A 15 30.38 -6.62 29.40
CA LEU A 15 29.82 -5.59 28.53
C LEU A 15 29.86 -6.00 27.04
N THR A 16 30.85 -6.79 26.61
CA THR A 16 30.89 -7.34 25.25
C THR A 16 29.98 -8.55 25.05
N HIS A 17 29.66 -9.32 26.11
CA HIS A 17 28.77 -10.48 26.02
C HIS A 17 27.28 -10.14 26.13
N THR A 18 26.91 -8.92 26.52
CA THR A 18 25.51 -8.47 26.59
C THR A 18 25.05 -7.66 25.38
N SER A 19 25.90 -7.57 24.35
CA SER A 19 25.72 -6.66 23.21
C SER A 19 25.55 -7.35 21.85
N THR A 20 24.98 -8.56 21.78
CA THR A 20 24.52 -9.15 20.50
C THR A 20 23.33 -10.10 20.73
N ALA A 21 22.26 -9.56 21.31
CA ALA A 21 20.92 -10.14 21.21
C ALA A 21 19.93 -9.07 20.78
N ALA A 22 20.33 -8.22 19.83
CA ALA A 22 19.36 -7.63 18.93
C ALA A 22 18.88 -8.82 18.08
N ALA A 23 17.66 -9.29 18.31
CA ALA A 23 17.00 -10.18 17.38
C ALA A 23 17.05 -9.49 16.01
N GLU A 24 17.96 -9.94 15.15
CA GLU A 24 18.03 -9.50 13.76
C GLU A 24 16.68 -9.88 13.17
N ALA A 25 15.80 -8.88 12.99
CA ALA A 25 14.58 -9.08 12.25
C ALA A 25 15.01 -9.51 10.86
N GLU A 26 14.94 -10.81 10.59
CA GLU A 26 15.26 -11.36 9.29
C GLU A 26 14.38 -10.65 8.25
N SER A 27 15.02 -10.00 7.28
CA SER A 27 14.29 -9.27 6.25
C SER A 27 13.42 -10.25 5.47
N ILE A 28 12.21 -9.84 5.09
CA ILE A 28 11.30 -10.65 4.28
C ILE A 28 12.03 -11.11 3.00
N PRO A 29 12.05 -12.42 2.69
CA PRO A 29 12.71 -12.96 1.49
C PRO A 29 12.17 -12.30 0.21
N ARG A 30 13.06 -12.02 -0.75
CA ARG A 30 12.70 -11.32 -1.99
C ARG A 30 11.73 -12.16 -2.84
N GLU A 31 11.92 -13.46 -2.83
CA GLU A 31 11.10 -14.46 -3.52
C GLU A 31 9.64 -14.40 -3.05
N LEU A 32 9.44 -14.22 -1.73
CA LEU A 32 8.11 -14.05 -1.15
C LEU A 32 7.49 -12.73 -1.60
N ILE A 33 8.24 -11.63 -1.62
CA ILE A 33 7.76 -10.33 -2.09
C ILE A 33 7.34 -10.43 -3.57
N GLU A 34 8.15 -11.07 -4.42
CA GLU A 34 7.84 -11.25 -5.84
C GLU A 34 6.58 -12.09 -6.06
N ARG A 35 6.43 -13.20 -5.32
CA ARG A 35 5.20 -14.02 -5.36
C ARG A 35 3.98 -13.24 -4.91
N LEU A 36 4.07 -12.51 -3.80
CA LEU A 36 2.97 -11.66 -3.34
C LEU A 36 2.63 -10.58 -4.36
N SER A 37 3.62 -10.05 -5.08
CA SER A 37 3.42 -9.01 -6.09
C SER A 37 2.59 -9.48 -7.29
N SER A 38 2.71 -10.76 -7.68
CA SER A 38 2.00 -11.36 -8.83
C SER A 38 0.73 -12.13 -8.47
N SER A 39 0.46 -12.32 -7.18
CA SER A 39 -0.70 -13.07 -6.68
C SER A 39 -1.98 -12.23 -6.64
N GLU A 40 -3.14 -12.88 -6.64
CA GLU A 40 -4.43 -12.22 -6.40
C GLU A 40 -4.83 -12.37 -4.93
N ILE A 41 -4.74 -11.28 -4.14
CA ILE A 41 -5.01 -11.29 -2.70
C ILE A 41 -6.21 -10.36 -2.44
N ARG A 42 -7.33 -10.93 -1.99
CA ARG A 42 -8.56 -10.17 -1.67
C ARG A 42 -8.91 -10.19 -0.19
N SER A 43 -8.32 -11.12 0.57
CA SER A 43 -8.55 -11.32 2.00
C SER A 43 -7.30 -11.80 2.74
N ILE A 44 -7.32 -11.73 4.06
CA ILE A 44 -6.33 -12.31 4.97
C ILE A 44 -6.24 -13.82 4.76
N SER A 45 -7.37 -14.49 4.47
CA SER A 45 -7.37 -15.94 4.19
C SER A 45 -6.60 -16.28 2.91
N ASP A 46 -6.68 -15.44 1.87
CA ASP A 46 -5.90 -15.63 0.65
C ASP A 46 -4.39 -15.47 0.93
N LEU A 47 -4.03 -14.45 1.72
CA LEU A 47 -2.65 -14.24 2.14
C LEU A 47 -2.11 -15.42 2.95
N GLN A 48 -2.89 -15.94 3.90
CA GLN A 48 -2.52 -17.12 4.70
C GLN A 48 -2.26 -18.33 3.82
N ARG A 49 -3.15 -18.63 2.86
CA ARG A 49 -2.97 -19.74 1.91
C ARG A 49 -1.70 -19.59 1.06
N LEU A 50 -1.40 -18.37 0.62
CA LEU A 50 -0.17 -18.09 -0.13
C LEU A 50 1.09 -18.31 0.72
N LEU A 51 1.07 -17.88 1.99
CA LEU A 51 2.19 -18.08 2.91
C LEU A 51 2.40 -19.56 3.28
N GLU A 52 1.32 -20.30 3.53
CA GLU A 52 1.37 -21.74 3.82
C GLU A 52 1.97 -22.54 2.66
N SER A 53 1.67 -22.15 1.41
CA SER A 53 2.27 -22.79 0.23
C SER A 53 3.78 -22.62 0.15
N HIS A 54 4.33 -21.49 0.63
CA HIS A 54 5.78 -21.25 0.67
C HIS A 54 6.47 -22.08 1.77
N SER A 55 5.75 -22.39 2.86
CA SER A 55 6.27 -23.26 3.91
C SER A 55 6.48 -24.70 3.41
N LEU A 56 5.59 -25.20 2.55
CA LEU A 56 5.66 -26.59 2.05
C LEU A 56 6.74 -26.82 0.99
N GLU A 57 7.15 -25.78 0.25
CA GLU A 57 8.35 -25.85 -0.61
C GLU A 57 9.65 -25.94 0.20
N ASN A 58 9.68 -25.30 1.39
CA ASN A 58 10.84 -25.36 2.29
C ASN A 58 10.83 -26.60 3.22
N GLU A 59 9.66 -27.20 3.49
CA GLU A 59 9.52 -28.40 4.32
C GLU A 59 9.79 -29.71 3.56
N ALA A 60 10.02 -29.68 2.25
CA ALA A 60 10.39 -30.87 1.47
C ALA A 60 11.79 -31.43 1.84
N VAL A 61 12.59 -30.69 2.62
CA VAL A 61 13.91 -31.13 3.12
C VAL A 61 13.85 -31.69 4.55
N GLN A 62 12.77 -31.48 5.30
CA GLN A 62 12.67 -31.87 6.72
C GLN A 62 11.65 -32.98 7.03
N LYS A 63 11.02 -33.58 6.02
CA LYS A 63 9.91 -34.54 6.20
C LYS A 63 10.35 -36.00 6.40
N THR A 64 11.47 -36.25 7.09
CA THR A 64 11.93 -37.62 7.42
C THR A 64 11.99 -37.91 8.92
N LYS A 65 11.47 -37.04 9.78
CA LYS A 65 11.45 -37.29 11.23
C LYS A 65 10.17 -36.76 11.83
N TRP A 66 9.58 -37.48 12.79
CA TRP A 66 8.30 -37.20 13.47
C TRP A 66 7.03 -37.71 12.79
N ARG A 67 7.05 -38.94 12.26
CA ARG A 67 5.90 -39.84 12.43
C ARG A 67 6.26 -40.80 13.53
N TYR A 68 5.65 -40.67 14.71
CA TYR A 68 5.38 -41.69 15.73
C TYR A 68 5.12 -40.96 17.06
N HIS A 69 3.85 -40.60 17.30
CA HIS A 69 3.15 -40.76 18.59
C HIS A 69 1.79 -40.04 18.49
N LYS A 70 0.72 -40.79 18.23
CA LYS A 70 -0.65 -40.36 18.52
C LYS A 70 -1.51 -41.57 18.89
N GLU A 71 -1.55 -41.83 20.18
CA GLU A 71 -2.63 -42.49 20.93
C GLU A 71 -2.77 -41.60 22.18
N GLY A 72 -3.90 -41.03 22.59
CA GLY A 72 -5.29 -41.45 22.50
C GLY A 72 -5.80 -41.49 23.95
N LEU A 73 -6.61 -40.52 24.40
CA LEU A 73 -7.58 -40.76 25.48
C LEU A 73 -8.59 -39.61 25.62
N TYR A 74 -9.80 -40.05 25.94
CA TYR A 74 -11.06 -39.35 26.20
C TYR A 74 -11.15 -38.90 27.68
N ASP A 75 -12.02 -37.92 27.91
CA ASP A 75 -12.93 -37.74 29.07
C ASP A 75 -12.87 -36.36 29.76
N GLY A 76 -14.05 -35.89 30.17
CA GLY A 76 -14.18 -34.81 31.16
C GLY A 76 -15.21 -33.73 30.83
N THR A 77 -16.49 -34.09 30.71
CA THR A 77 -17.58 -33.10 30.87
C THR A 77 -17.56 -32.51 32.29
N SER A 78 -17.60 -31.17 32.45
CA SER A 78 -18.06 -30.55 33.69
C SER A 78 -18.55 -29.10 33.50
N LEU A 79 -19.88 -28.98 33.62
CA LEU A 79 -20.64 -27.97 34.37
C LEU A 79 -20.52 -26.47 34.00
N LYS A 80 -21.68 -25.99 33.52
CA LYS A 80 -22.21 -24.63 33.49
C LYS A 80 -21.68 -23.73 34.62
N SER A 81 -21.12 -22.57 34.24
CA SER A 81 -20.92 -21.44 35.14
C SER A 81 -21.52 -20.15 34.55
N SER A 82 -22.54 -19.67 35.28
CA SER A 82 -22.96 -18.28 35.49
C SER A 82 -22.99 -17.29 34.32
N TYR A 83 -24.22 -16.82 34.06
CA TYR A 83 -24.61 -15.52 33.53
C TYR A 83 -23.55 -14.40 33.67
N THR A 84 -22.62 -14.33 32.72
CA THR A 84 -21.97 -13.08 32.36
C THR A 84 -22.77 -12.50 31.21
N HIS A 85 -23.36 -11.31 31.42
CA HIS A 85 -23.96 -10.51 30.37
C HIS A 85 -23.11 -10.62 29.08
N PRO A 86 -23.71 -10.90 27.91
CA PRO A 86 -22.96 -10.89 26.67
C PRO A 86 -22.48 -9.46 26.48
N ARG A 87 -21.23 -9.16 26.86
CA ARG A 87 -20.51 -8.03 26.29
C ARG A 87 -20.60 -8.28 24.80
N ARG A 88 -21.44 -7.50 24.12
CA ARG A 88 -21.65 -7.55 22.67
C ARG A 88 -20.25 -7.46 22.08
N LYS A 89 -19.64 -8.61 21.72
CA LYS A 89 -18.34 -8.64 21.06
C LYS A 89 -18.57 -7.82 19.81
N ARG A 90 -18.00 -6.61 19.74
CA ARG A 90 -18.02 -5.84 18.50
C ARG A 90 -17.38 -6.76 17.47
N SER A 91 -18.15 -7.16 16.47
CA SER A 91 -17.60 -7.86 15.31
C SER A 91 -16.56 -6.94 14.70
N ILE A 92 -15.29 -7.34 14.74
CA ILE A 92 -14.21 -6.62 14.05
C ILE A 92 -14.32 -7.05 12.58
N GLU A 93 -14.57 -6.08 11.70
CA GLU A 93 -14.59 -6.31 10.26
C GLU A 93 -13.16 -6.32 9.71
N GLU A 94 -12.91 -7.17 8.73
CA GLU A 94 -11.65 -7.22 8.01
C GLU A 94 -11.51 -6.00 7.09
N ALA A 95 -10.31 -5.42 7.04
CA ALA A 95 -10.05 -4.30 6.14
C ALA A 95 -10.11 -4.74 4.67
N VAL A 96 -10.96 -4.08 3.88
CA VAL A 96 -11.07 -4.34 2.44
C VAL A 96 -9.98 -3.58 1.69
N PRO A 97 -9.17 -4.25 0.84
CA PRO A 97 -8.09 -3.59 0.12
C PRO A 97 -8.62 -2.59 -0.92
N ALA A 98 -8.00 -1.41 -0.98
CA ALA A 98 -8.25 -0.44 -2.03
C ALA A 98 -7.56 -0.85 -3.33
N VAL A 99 -8.14 -1.80 -4.07
CA VAL A 99 -7.54 -2.38 -5.30
C VAL A 99 -7.15 -1.31 -6.33
N CYS A 100 -6.03 -1.50 -7.03
CA CYS A 100 -5.61 -0.68 -8.16
C CYS A 100 -6.65 -0.68 -9.29
N LYS A 101 -7.37 0.44 -9.47
CA LYS A 101 -8.36 0.62 -10.53
C LYS A 101 -8.61 2.10 -10.81
N THR A 102 -9.32 2.37 -11.89
CA THR A 102 -9.85 3.69 -12.20
C THR A 102 -10.91 4.10 -11.18
N ARG A 103 -10.81 5.33 -10.68
CA ARG A 103 -11.82 5.97 -9.83
C ARG A 103 -11.99 7.43 -10.25
N THR A 104 -13.19 7.95 -10.05
CA THR A 104 -13.46 9.38 -10.23
C THR A 104 -12.80 10.17 -9.12
N VAL A 105 -12.05 11.20 -9.49
CA VAL A 105 -11.43 12.15 -8.57
C VAL A 105 -11.76 13.58 -9.01
N VAL A 106 -11.70 14.50 -8.05
CA VAL A 106 -11.88 15.92 -8.32
C VAL A 106 -10.56 16.50 -8.84
N TYR A 107 -10.62 17.18 -9.98
CA TYR A 107 -9.52 17.93 -10.57
C TYR A 107 -9.82 19.41 -10.51
N GLU A 108 -9.05 20.14 -9.71
CA GLU A 108 -9.07 21.60 -9.72
C GLU A 108 -8.39 22.11 -10.98
N ILE A 109 -9.05 23.03 -11.69
CA ILE A 109 -8.55 23.56 -12.96
C ILE A 109 -7.45 24.59 -12.66
N PRO A 110 -6.18 24.34 -13.05
CA PRO A 110 -5.11 25.29 -12.85
C PRO A 110 -5.37 26.58 -13.60
N ARG A 111 -5.17 27.73 -12.94
CA ARG A 111 -5.36 29.05 -13.54
C ARG A 111 -4.52 29.25 -14.80
N SER A 112 -3.29 28.73 -14.80
CA SER A 112 -2.38 28.77 -15.94
C SER A 112 -2.90 28.06 -17.20
N GLN A 113 -3.79 27.08 -17.06
CA GLN A 113 -4.44 26.42 -18.21
C GLN A 113 -5.58 27.25 -18.81
N VAL A 114 -6.15 28.18 -18.04
CA VAL A 114 -7.22 29.07 -18.52
C VAL A 114 -6.63 30.36 -19.07
N ASP A 115 -5.71 30.97 -18.34
CA ASP A 115 -4.94 32.15 -18.74
C ASP A 115 -3.68 32.24 -17.88
N SER A 116 -2.51 32.11 -18.51
CA SER A 116 -1.20 32.20 -17.85
C SER A 116 -0.76 33.63 -17.54
N THR A 117 -1.38 34.63 -18.16
CA THR A 117 -0.95 36.04 -18.09
C THR A 117 -1.71 36.85 -17.05
N ALA A 118 -2.98 36.49 -16.79
CA ALA A 118 -3.84 37.22 -15.87
C ALA A 118 -3.97 36.52 -14.52
N ALA A 119 -3.99 37.28 -13.42
CA ALA A 119 -4.34 36.75 -12.10
C ALA A 119 -5.78 37.08 -11.69
N ASN A 120 -6.42 38.07 -12.31
CA ASN A 120 -7.69 38.66 -11.86
C ASN A 120 -8.90 38.13 -12.66
N PHE A 121 -9.23 36.85 -12.48
CA PHE A 121 -10.42 36.23 -13.09
C PHE A 121 -10.97 35.07 -12.23
N LEU A 122 -12.23 34.74 -12.43
CA LEU A 122 -12.88 33.56 -11.86
C LEU A 122 -13.03 32.46 -12.92
N ILE A 123 -12.94 31.21 -12.49
CA ILE A 123 -13.13 30.02 -13.33
C ILE A 123 -14.45 29.37 -12.89
N TRP A 124 -15.33 29.09 -13.85
CA TRP A 124 -16.55 28.34 -13.59
C TRP A 124 -16.71 27.17 -14.56
N PRO A 125 -16.90 25.93 -14.07
CA PRO A 125 -16.70 25.50 -12.67
C PRO A 125 -15.21 25.53 -12.26
N PRO A 126 -14.88 25.65 -10.95
CA PRO A 126 -13.48 25.68 -10.49
C PRO A 126 -12.81 24.29 -10.51
N CYS A 127 -13.61 23.22 -10.44
CA CYS A 127 -13.13 21.84 -10.47
C CYS A 127 -14.07 20.96 -11.29
N VAL A 128 -13.55 19.85 -11.78
CA VAL A 128 -14.25 18.88 -12.63
C VAL A 128 -13.92 17.46 -12.22
N GLU A 129 -14.79 16.52 -12.55
CA GLU A 129 -14.51 15.10 -12.39
C GLU A 129 -13.59 14.60 -13.50
N VAL A 130 -12.55 13.86 -13.10
CA VAL A 130 -11.66 13.11 -13.99
C VAL A 130 -11.48 11.69 -13.48
N THR A 131 -11.22 10.76 -14.37
CA THR A 131 -10.93 9.38 -14.00
C THR A 131 -9.43 9.20 -13.81
N ARG A 132 -8.98 8.71 -12.65
CA ARG A 132 -7.57 8.44 -12.36
C ARG A 132 -7.36 7.05 -11.77
N CYS A 133 -6.17 6.51 -12.01
CA CYS A 133 -5.73 5.29 -11.36
C CYS A 133 -5.44 5.58 -9.90
N SER A 134 -6.02 4.78 -9.02
CA SER A 134 -5.88 4.90 -7.57
C SER A 134 -5.92 3.52 -6.92
N GLY A 135 -5.53 3.45 -5.65
CA GLY A 135 -5.45 2.20 -4.90
C GLY A 135 -4.02 1.68 -4.77
N CYS A 136 -3.93 0.50 -4.18
CA CYS A 136 -2.69 -0.15 -3.80
C CYS A 136 -2.49 -1.45 -4.57
N CYS A 137 -1.23 -1.86 -4.66
CA CYS A 137 -0.80 -3.18 -5.06
C CYS A 137 -0.48 -3.99 -3.79
N ASN A 138 -0.33 -5.30 -3.91
CA ASN A 138 -0.12 -6.19 -2.76
C ASN A 138 1.14 -5.84 -1.95
N THR A 139 2.17 -5.35 -2.63
CA THR A 139 3.50 -5.10 -2.08
C THR A 139 3.94 -3.66 -2.33
N ASN A 140 4.82 -3.17 -1.46
CA ASN A 140 5.31 -1.80 -1.52
C ASN A 140 6.33 -1.55 -2.64
N ASN A 141 6.84 -2.59 -3.33
CA ASN A 141 7.73 -2.48 -4.49
C ASN A 141 6.96 -2.34 -5.81
N MET A 142 5.62 -2.39 -5.75
CA MET A 142 4.72 -2.14 -6.88
C MET A 142 4.04 -0.78 -6.73
N ARG A 143 3.61 -0.19 -7.85
CA ARG A 143 2.82 1.06 -7.91
C ARG A 143 1.67 0.88 -8.91
N CYS A 144 0.50 1.42 -8.56
CA CYS A 144 -0.65 1.45 -9.47
C CYS A 144 -0.41 2.51 -10.54
N HIS A 145 -0.39 2.11 -11.82
CA HIS A 145 -0.01 2.96 -12.94
C HIS A 145 -1.02 2.87 -14.09
N PRO A 146 -1.35 3.99 -14.78
CA PRO A 146 -2.18 3.95 -15.98
C PRO A 146 -1.47 3.30 -17.16
N ILE A 147 -2.14 2.36 -17.83
CA ILE A 147 -1.65 1.76 -19.09
C ILE A 147 -2.34 2.35 -20.31
N LYS A 148 -3.53 2.93 -20.11
CA LYS A 148 -4.31 3.56 -21.18
C LYS A 148 -4.90 4.87 -20.68
N LYS A 149 -4.72 5.91 -21.49
CA LYS A 149 -5.14 7.28 -21.17
C LYS A 149 -5.96 7.84 -22.33
N THR A 150 -6.86 8.75 -22.02
CA THR A 150 -7.65 9.49 -23.00
C THR A 150 -7.66 10.95 -22.63
N ARG A 151 -7.49 11.80 -23.64
CA ARG A 151 -7.59 13.24 -23.47
C ARG A 151 -8.91 13.71 -24.04
N ARG A 152 -9.61 14.54 -23.28
CA ARG A 152 -10.82 15.22 -23.76
C ARG A 152 -10.73 16.71 -23.48
N THR A 153 -11.34 17.49 -24.35
CA THR A 153 -11.38 18.94 -24.20
C THR A 153 -12.74 19.34 -23.66
N VAL A 154 -12.75 20.13 -22.59
CA VAL A 154 -13.96 20.70 -21.99
C VAL A 154 -13.96 22.21 -22.13
N LYS A 155 -15.14 22.82 -22.10
CA LYS A 155 -15.28 24.27 -22.05
C LYS A 155 -15.53 24.71 -20.61
N VAL A 156 -14.83 25.75 -20.18
CA VAL A 156 -15.05 26.44 -18.90
C VAL A 156 -15.22 27.93 -19.14
N ALA A 157 -15.88 28.61 -18.20
CA ALA A 157 -16.07 30.05 -18.25
C ALA A 157 -14.94 30.75 -17.49
N LYS A 158 -14.26 31.68 -18.18
CA LYS A 158 -13.42 32.70 -17.58
C LYS A 158 -14.26 33.96 -17.38
N VAL A 159 -14.40 34.41 -16.14
CA VAL A 159 -15.09 35.65 -15.79
C VAL A 159 -14.07 36.69 -15.32
N GLU A 160 -13.95 37.78 -16.05
CA GLU A 160 -13.02 38.88 -15.76
C GLU A 160 -13.76 40.21 -15.66
N TYR A 161 -13.26 41.15 -14.86
CA TYR A 161 -13.86 42.46 -14.71
C TYR A 161 -13.10 43.47 -15.56
N VAL A 162 -13.71 43.91 -16.67
CA VAL A 162 -13.06 44.79 -17.65
C VAL A 162 -13.93 46.02 -17.84
N ARG A 163 -13.35 47.22 -17.70
CA ARG A 163 -14.08 48.51 -17.80
C ARG A 163 -15.31 48.57 -16.87
N ARG A 164 -15.12 48.15 -15.62
CA ARG A 164 -16.16 48.10 -14.58
C ARG A 164 -17.39 47.25 -14.93
N ARG A 165 -17.26 46.26 -15.82
CA ARG A 165 -18.31 45.31 -16.16
C ARG A 165 -17.76 43.88 -16.16
N PRO A 166 -18.54 42.88 -15.69
CA PRO A 166 -18.15 41.49 -15.81
C PRO A 166 -18.22 41.06 -17.28
N LYS A 167 -17.18 40.37 -17.74
CA LYS A 167 -17.11 39.74 -19.06
C LYS A 167 -16.88 38.25 -18.90
N LEU A 168 -17.70 37.46 -19.56
CA LEU A 168 -17.58 36.01 -19.62
C LEU A 168 -17.00 35.60 -20.98
N ARG A 169 -16.04 34.68 -20.96
CA ARG A 169 -15.49 34.04 -22.15
C ARG A 169 -15.40 32.53 -21.94
N GLU A 170 -15.72 31.76 -22.97
CA GLU A 170 -15.46 30.31 -22.96
C GLU A 170 -13.99 30.05 -23.28
N VAL A 171 -13.37 29.19 -22.47
CA VAL A 171 -11.99 28.74 -22.65
C VAL A 171 -11.99 27.22 -22.68
N GLN A 172 -11.20 26.64 -23.58
CA GLN A 172 -11.05 25.21 -23.70
C GLN A 172 -9.92 24.72 -22.80
N VAL A 173 -10.18 23.69 -21.99
CA VAL A 173 -9.21 23.05 -21.11
C VAL A 173 -9.12 21.57 -21.47
N GLN A 174 -7.90 21.04 -21.59
CA GLN A 174 -7.67 19.63 -21.85
C GLN A 174 -7.55 18.85 -20.54
N LEU A 175 -8.36 17.80 -20.40
CA LEU A 175 -8.33 16.88 -19.27
C LEU A 175 -7.75 15.53 -19.69
N GLU A 176 -7.04 14.88 -18.77
CA GLU A 176 -6.53 13.52 -18.93
C GLU A 176 -7.29 12.56 -18.01
N ASP A 177 -7.95 11.58 -18.62
CA ASP A 177 -8.65 10.48 -17.99
C ASP A 177 -7.86 9.18 -18.17
N HIS A 178 -7.68 8.41 -17.11
CA HIS A 178 -7.12 7.07 -17.17
C HIS A 178 -8.25 6.09 -17.48
N GLN A 179 -8.06 5.20 -18.46
CA GLN A 179 -9.03 4.17 -18.84
C GLN A 179 -8.74 2.83 -18.18
N GLU A 180 -7.46 2.45 -18.09
CA GLU A 180 -7.03 1.15 -17.59
C GLU A 180 -5.79 1.33 -16.69
N CYS A 181 -5.70 0.52 -15.63
CA CYS A 181 -4.66 0.59 -14.61
C CYS A 181 -4.04 -0.79 -14.36
N VAL A 182 -2.75 -0.84 -14.09
CA VAL A 182 -2.04 -2.06 -13.71
C VAL A 182 -1.04 -1.78 -12.58
N CYS A 183 -0.75 -2.81 -11.79
CA CYS A 183 0.38 -2.78 -10.86
C CYS A 183 1.68 -3.03 -11.61
N VAL A 184 2.59 -2.06 -11.58
CA VAL A 184 3.94 -2.17 -12.16
C VAL A 184 5.00 -2.10 -11.07
N SER A 185 6.11 -2.79 -11.27
CA SER A 185 7.26 -2.66 -10.36
C SER A 185 7.84 -1.26 -10.44
N LYS A 186 8.22 -0.72 -9.27
CA LYS A 186 8.80 0.62 -9.13
C LYS A 186 10.02 0.84 -10.03
N HIS A 187 10.84 -0.20 -10.21
CA HIS A 187 12.03 -0.15 -11.05
C HIS A 187 11.70 0.04 -12.55
N HIS A 188 10.57 -0.50 -13.02
CA HIS A 188 10.14 -0.32 -14.41
C HIS A 188 9.46 1.04 -14.65
N THR A 189 8.95 1.71 -13.61
CA THR A 189 8.28 3.01 -13.79
C THR A 189 9.28 4.13 -14.04
N GLU A 190 10.46 4.06 -13.42
CA GLU A 190 11.53 5.07 -13.57
C GLU A 190 12.11 5.12 -14.99
N SER A 191 12.14 3.98 -15.70
CA SER A 191 12.60 3.94 -17.09
C SER A 191 11.63 4.58 -18.08
N HIS A 192 10.31 4.53 -17.83
CA HIS A 192 9.30 5.15 -18.71
C HIS A 192 9.19 6.67 -18.53
N LEU A 193 9.41 7.20 -17.31
CA LEU A 193 9.49 8.64 -17.10
C LEU A 193 10.70 9.27 -17.83
N HIS A 194 11.77 8.50 -18.04
CA HIS A 194 12.95 8.96 -18.78
C HIS A 194 12.74 8.96 -20.31
N SER A 195 11.80 8.17 -20.84
CA SER A 195 11.49 8.16 -22.29
C SER A 195 10.52 9.27 -22.71
N ASP A 196 9.70 9.78 -21.80
CA ASP A 196 8.74 10.87 -22.09
C ASP A 196 9.35 12.28 -21.96
N ILE A 197 10.63 12.40 -21.57
CA ILE A 197 11.36 13.68 -21.41
C ILE A 197 12.31 13.95 -22.61
N ARG A 198 12.34 13.07 -23.62
CA ARG A 198 13.20 13.23 -24.80
C ARG A 198 12.44 13.59 -26.06
#